data_AF-A0A2T0JYR3-F1
#
_entry.id   AF-A0A2T0JYR3-F1
#
_cell.length_a   1.000
_cell.length_b   1.000
_cell.length_c   1.000
_cell.angle_alpha   90.00
_cell.angle_beta   90.00
_cell.angle_gamma   90.00
#
_symmetry.space_group_name_H-M   'P 1'
#
loop_
_entity.id
_entity.type
_entity.pdbx_description
1 polymer ?
#
loop_
_entity_poly.entity_id
_entity_poly.type
_entity_poly.pdbx_seq_one_letter_code
_entity_poly.pdbx_strand_id
1 'polypeptide(L)'
;MSGGHFGRDAEVDLLTRILDDTAAGAGGWHTLTGSPGIGKSRLLRVVIGLAAERDIAVATREAFLLDQAAPLVTLAGALRDCTPPTAAFGWLTQR
;
A
#
# COMPACT_ATOMS: atom_id res chain seq x y z
N MET A 1 15.12 10.30 7.26
CA MET A 1 15.34 11.17 6.08
C MET A 1 14.00 11.38 5.38
N SER A 2 13.36 12.54 5.57
CA SER A 2 12.09 12.86 4.91
C SER A 2 12.35 13.15 3.43
N GLY A 3 12.02 12.18 2.57
CA GLY A 3 12.08 12.36 1.13
C GLY A 3 10.91 13.24 0.68
N GLY A 4 11.08 14.56 0.74
CA GLY A 4 10.02 15.55 0.45
C GLY A 4 9.23 15.28 -0.84
N HIS A 5 7.92 15.50 -0.77
CA HIS A 5 6.94 15.34 -1.86
C HIS A 5 6.67 16.69 -2.51
N PHE A 6 7.71 17.32 -3.08
CA PHE A 6 7.57 18.65 -3.68
C PHE A 6 6.48 18.65 -4.77
N GLY A 7 5.44 19.47 -4.58
CA GLY A 7 4.37 19.68 -5.55
C GLY A 7 3.36 18.54 -5.67
N ARG A 8 3.22 17.69 -4.65
CA ARG A 8 2.24 16.57 -4.63
C ARG A 8 1.27 16.62 -3.46
N ASP A 9 1.11 17.79 -2.86
CA ASP A 9 0.32 17.96 -1.63
C ASP A 9 -1.13 17.54 -1.84
N ALA A 10 -1.74 17.91 -2.98
CA ALA A 10 -3.11 17.54 -3.30
C ALA A 10 -3.31 16.01 -3.43
N GLU A 11 -2.38 15.29 -4.04
CA GLU A 11 -2.46 13.84 -4.13
C GLU A 11 -2.21 13.16 -2.79
N VAL A 12 -1.31 13.71 -1.97
CA VAL A 12 -1.09 13.24 -0.59
C VAL A 12 -2.35 13.45 0.24
N ASP A 13 -2.99 14.61 0.16
CA ASP A 13 -4.23 14.91 0.88
C ASP A 13 -5.38 13.98 0.48
N LEU A 14 -5.49 13.66 -0.80
CA LEU A 14 -6.50 12.70 -1.29
C LEU A 14 -6.23 11.30 -0.77
N LEU A 15 -4.99 10.83 -0.83
CA LEU A 15 -4.61 9.50 -0.35
C LEU A 15 -4.69 9.40 1.18
N THR A 16 -4.44 10.51 1.89
CA THR A 16 -4.61 10.60 3.34
C THR A 16 -6.07 10.42 3.74
N ARG A 17 -7.01 11.06 3.02
CA ARG A 17 -8.45 10.86 3.25
C ARG A 17 -8.88 9.41 3.09
N ILE A 18 -8.32 8.69 2.10
CA ILE A 18 -8.60 7.25 1.93
C ILE A 18 -8.13 6.44 3.16
N LEU A 19 -6.98 6.80 3.74
CA LEU A 19 -6.50 6.16 4.98
C LEU A 19 -7.39 6.51 6.18
N ASP A 20 -7.86 7.75 6.27
CA ASP A 20 -8.78 8.17 7.35
C ASP A 20 -10.11 7.41 7.26
N ASP A 21 -10.68 7.28 6.04
CA ASP A 21 -11.88 6.46 5.79
C ASP A 21 -11.64 4.99 6.16
N THR A 22 -10.47 4.44 5.79
CA THR A 22 -10.07 3.07 6.15
C THR A 22 -10.00 2.89 7.66
N ALA A 23 -9.40 3.84 8.39
CA ALA A 23 -9.33 3.82 9.85
C ALA A 23 -10.71 3.90 10.51
N ALA A 24 -11.67 4.58 9.87
CA ALA A 24 -13.07 4.62 10.29
C ALA A 24 -13.85 3.33 9.96
N GLY A 25 -13.21 2.33 9.36
CA GLY A 25 -13.81 1.04 9.00
C GLY A 25 -14.45 1.00 7.61
N ALA A 26 -14.27 2.03 6.80
CA ALA A 26 -14.75 2.04 5.41
C ALA A 26 -13.70 1.40 4.48
N GLY A 27 -14.05 0.29 3.84
CA GLY A 27 -13.23 -0.34 2.80
C GLY A 27 -13.50 0.26 1.42
N GLY A 28 -12.51 0.18 0.52
CA GLY A 28 -12.65 0.69 -0.84
C GLY A 28 -11.56 0.21 -1.80
N TRP A 29 -11.72 0.54 -3.08
CA TRP A 29 -10.72 0.31 -4.13
C TRP A 29 -10.41 1.63 -4.83
N HIS A 30 -9.13 1.95 -4.95
CA HIS A 30 -8.66 3.14 -5.65
C HIS A 30 -7.57 2.77 -6.66
N THR A 31 -7.65 3.37 -7.85
CA THR A 31 -6.68 3.16 -8.93
C THR A 31 -5.85 4.41 -9.12
N LEU A 32 -4.54 4.33 -8.85
CA LEU A 32 -3.59 5.42 -9.12
C LEU A 32 -2.99 5.27 -10.53
N THR A 33 -3.34 6.17 -11.44
CA THR A 33 -2.84 6.19 -12.82
C THR A 33 -1.90 7.36 -13.06
N GLY A 34 -1.13 7.31 -14.15
CA GLY A 34 -0.22 8.38 -14.55
C GLY A 34 0.95 7.87 -15.39
N SER A 35 1.65 8.78 -16.05
CA SER A 35 2.74 8.44 -16.97
C SER A 35 3.84 7.59 -16.31
N PRO A 36 4.56 6.76 -17.08
CA PRO A 36 5.79 6.12 -16.60
C PRO A 36 6.76 7.15 -16.00
N GLY A 37 7.42 6.81 -14.89
CA GLY A 37 8.41 7.70 -14.26
C GLY A 37 7.85 8.88 -13.46
N ILE A 38 6.53 9.15 -13.47
CA ILE A 38 5.92 10.31 -12.81
C ILE A 38 5.99 10.30 -11.26
N GLY A 39 6.48 9.21 -10.67
CA GLY A 39 6.65 9.09 -9.21
C GLY A 39 5.56 8.33 -8.46
N LYS A 40 4.69 7.56 -9.12
CA LYS A 40 3.59 6.79 -8.47
C LYS A 40 4.07 5.91 -7.31
N SER A 41 5.11 5.11 -7.53
CA SER A 41 5.67 4.23 -6.47
C SER A 41 6.30 5.05 -5.33
N ARG A 42 6.84 6.23 -5.61
CA ARG A 42 7.35 7.14 -4.57
C ARG A 42 6.21 7.74 -3.76
N LEU A 43 5.13 8.16 -4.41
CA LEU A 43 3.93 8.66 -3.75
C LEU A 43 3.34 7.58 -2.82
N LEU A 44 3.15 6.35 -3.32
CA LEU A 44 2.67 5.24 -2.49
C LEU A 44 3.58 4.96 -1.29
N ARG A 45 4.90 5.05 -1.41
CA ARG A 45 5.82 4.87 -0.27
C ARG A 45 5.58 5.89 0.85
N VAL A 46 5.18 7.12 0.54
CA VAL A 46 4.81 8.07 1.59
C VAL A 46 3.44 7.84 2.17
N VAL A 47 2.48 7.44 1.36
CA VAL A 47 1.17 7.01 1.88
C VAL A 47 1.32 5.81 2.82
N ILE A 48 2.21 4.86 2.51
CA ILE A 48 2.55 3.75 3.43
C ILE A 48 3.11 4.28 4.75
N GLY A 49 3.95 5.31 4.72
CA GLY A 49 4.43 5.98 5.94
C GLY A 49 3.29 6.60 6.75
N LEU A 50 2.37 7.31 6.09
CA LEU A 50 1.19 7.91 6.72
C LEU A 50 0.19 6.88 7.27
N ALA A 51 0.14 5.69 6.67
CA ALA A 51 -0.66 4.57 7.16
C ALA A 51 -0.09 4.00 8.45
N ALA A 52 1.25 3.93 8.57
CA ALA A 52 1.91 3.50 9.80
C ALA A 52 1.62 4.45 10.97
N GLU A 53 1.51 5.76 10.73
CA GLU A 53 1.10 6.75 11.75
C GLU A 53 -0.33 6.52 12.27
N ARG A 54 -1.16 5.79 11.52
CA ARG A 54 -2.56 5.44 11.85
C ARG A 54 -2.74 4.01 12.35
N ASP A 55 -1.64 3.29 12.58
CA ASP A 55 -1.63 1.85 12.93
C ASP A 55 -2.38 0.97 11.91
N ILE A 56 -2.37 1.37 10.63
CA ILE A 56 -2.95 0.60 9.54
C ILE A 56 -1.89 -0.37 9.01
N ALA A 57 -2.18 -1.67 9.09
CA ALA A 57 -1.36 -2.70 8.46
C ALA A 57 -1.42 -2.59 6.93
N VAL A 58 -0.26 -2.43 6.29
CA VAL A 58 -0.16 -2.34 4.83
C VAL A 58 0.57 -3.55 4.27
N ALA A 59 -0.10 -4.28 3.37
CA ALA A 59 0.49 -5.30 2.51
C ALA A 59 0.75 -4.70 1.14
N THR A 60 2.02 -4.67 0.69
CA THR A 60 2.38 -4.13 -0.63
C THR A 60 3.35 -5.03 -1.37
N ARG A 61 3.23 -5.08 -2.69
CA ARG A 61 4.19 -5.79 -3.55
C ARG A 61 4.15 -5.22 -4.96
N GLU A 62 5.30 -5.24 -5.61
CA GLU A 62 5.37 -4.98 -7.04
C GLU A 62 4.83 -6.20 -7.80
N ALA A 63 4.01 -5.96 -8.82
CA ALA A 63 3.44 -6.99 -9.68
C ALA A 63 3.75 -6.70 -11.14
N PHE A 64 4.08 -7.75 -11.89
CA PHE A 64 4.50 -7.74 -13.28
C PHE A 64 3.60 -8.64 -14.11
N LEU A 65 3.73 -8.59 -15.44
CA LEU A 65 2.93 -9.44 -16.34
C LEU A 65 3.10 -10.94 -16.04
N LEU A 66 4.29 -11.37 -15.61
CA LEU A 66 4.57 -12.76 -15.25
C LEU A 66 3.77 -13.24 -14.02
N ASP A 67 3.41 -12.32 -13.10
CA ASP A 67 2.62 -12.66 -11.91
C ASP A 67 1.19 -13.10 -12.27
N GLN A 68 0.71 -12.83 -13.48
CA GLN A 68 -0.61 -13.30 -13.93
C GLN A 68 -0.73 -14.82 -13.93
N ALA A 69 0.38 -15.56 -14.05
CA ALA A 69 0.37 -17.01 -13.97
C ALA A 69 0.14 -17.53 -12.54
N ALA A 70 0.42 -16.71 -11.51
CA ALA A 70 0.31 -17.10 -10.11
C ALA A 70 -0.04 -15.91 -9.19
N PRO A 71 -1.16 -15.20 -9.43
CA PRO A 71 -1.45 -13.92 -8.76
C PRO A 71 -1.62 -14.08 -7.23
N LEU A 72 -2.10 -15.25 -6.79
CA LEU A 72 -2.25 -15.56 -5.37
C LEU A 72 -0.90 -15.77 -4.66
N VAL A 73 0.17 -16.14 -5.37
CA VAL A 73 1.51 -16.23 -4.79
C VAL A 73 2.04 -14.83 -4.47
N THR A 74 1.86 -13.89 -5.40
CA THR A 74 2.24 -12.48 -5.24
C THR A 74 1.43 -11.84 -4.11
N LEU A 75 0.12 -12.06 -4.07
CA LEU A 75 -0.74 -11.57 -2.99
C LEU A 75 -0.38 -12.19 -1.63
N ALA A 76 -0.22 -13.52 -1.55
CA ALA A 76 0.15 -14.20 -0.30
C ALA A 76 1.49 -13.72 0.24
N GLY A 77 2.45 -13.45 -0.66
CA GLY A 77 3.71 -12.81 -0.30
C GLY A 77 3.50 -11.43 0.31
N ALA A 78 2.70 -10.57 -0.31
CA ALA A 78 2.39 -9.23 0.20
C ALA A 78 1.74 -9.27 1.60
N LEU A 79 0.77 -10.16 1.80
CA LEU A 79 0.05 -10.32 3.06
C LEU A 79 0.95 -10.86 4.17
N ARG A 80 1.86 -11.79 3.84
CA ARG A 80 2.85 -12.31 4.78
C ARG A 80 3.80 -11.23 5.28
N ASP A 81 4.21 -10.34 4.38
CA ASP A 81 5.21 -9.30 4.63
C ASP A 81 4.55 -7.96 5.06
N CYS A 82 3.27 -7.97 5.45
CA CYS A 82 2.55 -6.75 5.83
C CYS A 82 3.17 -6.07 7.06
N THR A 83 3.07 -4.74 7.11
CA THR A 83 3.64 -3.93 8.18
C THR A 83 2.61 -2.91 8.71
N PRO A 84 2.35 -2.84 10.04
CA PRO A 84 2.79 -3.81 11.04
C PRO A 84 2.28 -5.23 10.75
N PRO A 85 2.97 -6.29 11.23
CA PRO A 85 2.50 -7.66 11.09
C PRO A 85 1.15 -7.86 11.77
N THR A 86 0.26 -8.63 11.15
CA THR A 86 -1.07 -8.94 11.70
C THR A 86 -1.26 -10.45 11.89
N ALA A 87 -1.86 -10.82 13.03
CA ALA A 87 -2.21 -12.21 13.33
C ALA A 87 -3.24 -12.77 12.33
N ALA A 88 -4.03 -11.92 11.68
CA ALA A 88 -5.03 -12.31 10.68
C ALA A 88 -4.42 -13.11 9.51
N PHE A 89 -3.13 -12.90 9.22
CA PHE A 89 -2.40 -13.58 8.16
C PHE A 89 -1.38 -14.61 8.67
N GLY A 90 -1.39 -14.94 9.98
CA GLY A 90 -0.44 -15.88 10.57
C GLY A 90 -0.47 -17.27 9.92
N TRP A 91 -1.64 -17.70 9.44
CA TRP A 91 -1.80 -18.97 8.72
C TRP A 91 -1.00 -19.04 7.40
N LEU A 92 -0.62 -17.90 6.79
CA LEU A 92 0.24 -17.87 5.59
C LEU A 92 1.73 -18.13 5.87
N THR A 93 2.12 -18.10 7.15
CA THR A 93 3.50 -18.40 7.60
C THR A 93 3.68 -19.84 8.08
N GLN A 94 2.59 -20.52 8.42
CA GLN A 94 2.62 -21.91 8.84
C GLN A 94 2.67 -22.80 7.59
N ARG A 95 3.80 -23.49 7.41
CA ARG A 95 3.97 -24.53 6.38
C ARG A 95 3.62 -25.89 6.95
#